data_AF-A0A9P8MQJ9-F1
#
_entry.id   AF-A0A9P8MQJ9-F1
#
_cell.length_a   1.000
_cell.length_b   1.000
_cell.length_c   1.000
_cell.angle_alpha   90.00
_cell.angle_beta   90.00
_cell.angle_gamma   90.00
#
_symmetry.space_group_name_H-M   'P 1'
#
loop_
_entity.id
_entity.type
_entity.pdbx_description
1 polymer ?
#
loop_
_entity_poly.entity_id
_entity_poly.type
_entity_poly.pdbx_seq_one_letter_code
_entity_poly.pdbx_strand_id
1 'polypeptide(L)'
;MMASPSSTAAYLINASRWNEEAEAYLRHVVKAGTGHGDGGIPGTFPTTYFEYSWILATLLRSGFSKLDLECAELQGISDILGRAFQEEQGIIGFAPRAADVDDTAKCLLALGMLDRHVNPDRMIRVFEVRDHFATFGSERDPSFTSNCHVLLALLHHPDNSRYYPQILKTTRFICGRRWNGDHHIKDKWHLSHLYPTMLLAEAFTDLLRLLDSGGAFLDMAGPELHLRVSISLFQACLRTMLEQREDGSWNGLPEQTCYAILALAEARHVCFFNPIQAQLQSAIDRGIDSLKSNNFRSTDYNWTSKTAYQVAFVAEAYTLASLKVRHPTEVPGSVGYSLGVGFSAAEMDSYVHLVRQTSLFSAVPEWQIRASLLESSLFIPLLRAQRLEVYARDETRVTEDKYLNIIPFTWVGCNNRCRIFASASFLYDLMLLSLLGYQTDEFIETIAAPAFPETTNLLHELIDKIIDSTTKDDTDCVDDSNGLKSINAEDGDNCSRHEAVLRSSLWDRNNLCEELRAFLHAHATQIGDNSQFEHQVPQSTDVYTSTTRPFFQWRDRGYGYGDDGYRGYGYGHYKRDVADVEKRDIEKRGTQGGYDDYGYGYGYDRDYYYGRRYRHHRHHHHRGYYDGWY
;
A
#
# COMPACT_ATOMS: atom_id res chain seq x y z
N MET A 1 30.69 24.30 -2.19
CA MET A 1 30.74 22.95 -1.59
C MET A 1 29.34 22.36 -1.71
N MET A 2 29.02 21.68 -2.81
CA MET A 2 27.69 21.12 -3.13
C MET A 2 26.51 22.00 -2.70
N ALA A 3 26.55 23.30 -3.04
CA ALA A 3 25.47 24.25 -2.72
C ALA A 3 25.02 24.26 -1.24
N SER A 4 25.90 23.93 -0.28
CA SER A 4 25.56 23.83 1.14
C SER A 4 26.23 24.97 1.94
N PRO A 5 25.46 25.96 2.45
CA PRO A 5 26.02 27.05 3.25
C PRO A 5 26.75 26.58 4.51
N SER A 6 26.18 25.61 5.25
CA SER A 6 26.83 25.06 6.45
C SER A 6 28.14 24.33 6.14
N SER A 7 28.22 23.58 5.02
CA SER A 7 29.47 22.93 4.61
C SER A 7 30.51 23.95 4.14
N THR A 8 30.09 24.98 3.42
CA THR A 8 30.99 26.05 2.99
C THR A 8 31.56 26.82 4.20
N ALA A 9 30.74 27.10 5.21
CA ALA A 9 31.19 27.73 6.45
C ALA A 9 32.17 26.84 7.22
N ALA A 10 31.87 25.54 7.38
CA ALA A 10 32.76 24.59 8.04
C ALA A 10 34.12 24.50 7.34
N TYR A 11 34.14 24.45 6.00
CA TYR A 11 35.39 24.52 5.24
C TYR A 11 36.16 25.82 5.52
N LEU A 12 35.47 26.97 5.49
CA LEU A 12 36.13 28.28 5.63
C LEU A 12 36.75 28.45 7.03
N ILE A 13 36.07 27.96 8.08
CA ILE A 13 36.57 27.95 9.47
C ILE A 13 37.87 27.13 9.60
N ASN A 14 37.99 26.04 8.83
CA ASN A 14 39.11 25.09 8.93
C ASN A 14 40.15 25.27 7.82
N ALA A 15 39.96 26.22 6.91
CA ALA A 15 40.89 26.45 5.81
C ALA A 15 42.19 27.05 6.34
N SER A 16 43.34 26.48 5.94
CA SER A 16 44.67 27.00 6.30
C SER A 16 44.95 28.39 5.74
N ARG A 17 44.26 28.75 4.66
CA ARG A 17 44.21 30.09 4.08
C ARG A 17 42.75 30.44 3.81
N TRP A 18 42.37 31.66 4.17
CA TRP A 18 41.03 32.17 3.90
C TRP A 18 40.69 32.11 2.41
N ASN A 19 39.49 31.66 2.08
CA ASN A 19 39.02 31.49 0.72
C ASN A 19 37.94 32.54 0.41
N GLU A 20 38.33 33.55 -0.36
CA GLU A 20 37.47 34.67 -0.76
C GLU A 20 36.23 34.22 -1.56
N GLU A 21 36.33 33.17 -2.37
CA GLU A 21 35.18 32.66 -3.14
C GLU A 21 34.14 31.99 -2.24
N ALA A 22 34.61 31.23 -1.24
CA ALA A 22 33.75 30.61 -0.25
C ALA A 22 33.05 31.66 0.62
N GLU A 23 33.76 32.71 1.03
CA GLU A 23 33.15 33.85 1.74
C GLU A 23 32.15 34.59 0.85
N ALA A 24 32.52 34.90 -0.40
CA ALA A 24 31.65 35.58 -1.35
C ALA A 24 30.36 34.79 -1.59
N TYR A 25 30.45 33.46 -1.68
CA TYR A 25 29.29 32.57 -1.73
C TYR A 25 28.41 32.72 -0.48
N LEU A 26 28.98 32.67 0.74
CA LEU A 26 28.19 32.82 1.97
C LEU A 26 27.52 34.20 2.07
N ARG A 27 28.24 35.28 1.71
CA ARG A 27 27.69 36.64 1.65
C ARG A 27 26.56 36.74 0.63
N HIS A 28 26.70 36.05 -0.51
CA HIS A 28 25.64 35.97 -1.51
C HIS A 28 24.42 35.23 -0.97
N VAL A 29 24.59 34.10 -0.29
CA VAL A 29 23.48 33.35 0.35
C VAL A 29 22.76 34.19 1.39
N VAL A 30 23.49 34.94 2.24
CA VAL A 30 22.86 35.85 3.23
C VAL A 30 21.97 36.87 2.53
N LYS A 31 22.44 37.43 1.41
CA LYS A 31 21.73 38.51 0.70
C LYS A 31 20.59 38.00 -0.18
N ALA A 32 20.80 36.91 -0.90
CA ALA A 32 19.94 36.43 -1.98
C ALA A 32 19.18 35.13 -1.64
N GLY A 33 19.53 34.46 -0.54
CA GLY A 33 18.78 33.33 -0.02
C GLY A 33 17.47 33.76 0.64
N THR A 34 16.72 32.77 1.14
CA THR A 34 15.37 32.97 1.69
C THR A 34 15.28 33.92 2.89
N GLY A 35 16.39 34.14 3.62
CA GLY A 35 16.45 35.14 4.70
C GLY A 35 16.55 36.59 4.22
N HIS A 36 16.88 36.85 2.95
CA HIS A 36 16.94 38.21 2.39
C HIS A 36 17.73 39.23 3.26
N GLY A 37 18.78 38.78 3.93
CA GLY A 37 19.62 39.60 4.80
C GLY A 37 19.19 39.70 6.27
N ASP A 38 18.11 39.01 6.70
CA ASP A 38 17.63 39.01 8.09
C ASP A 38 18.45 38.12 9.05
N GLY A 39 19.39 37.34 8.50
CA GLY A 39 20.24 36.39 9.23
C GLY A 39 19.83 34.92 9.05
N GLY A 40 18.67 34.63 8.46
CA GLY A 40 18.24 33.30 8.07
C GLY A 40 19.03 32.76 6.87
N ILE A 41 19.41 31.48 6.93
CA ILE A 41 20.23 30.82 5.90
C ILE A 41 19.57 29.48 5.51
N PRO A 42 19.32 29.23 4.22
CA PRO A 42 18.77 27.96 3.77
C PRO A 42 19.77 26.81 3.92
N GLY A 43 19.26 25.58 4.02
CA GLY A 43 20.10 24.37 4.08
C GLY A 43 20.87 24.10 2.79
N THR A 44 20.30 24.49 1.64
CA THR A 44 20.84 24.31 0.29
C THR A 44 20.58 25.59 -0.52
N PHE A 45 21.58 26.07 -1.27
CA PHE A 45 21.45 27.22 -2.17
C PHE A 45 22.53 27.23 -3.27
N PRO A 46 22.20 27.48 -4.54
CA PRO A 46 20.85 27.62 -5.08
C PRO A 46 20.15 26.25 -5.25
N THR A 47 18.85 26.29 -5.54
CA THR A 47 17.97 25.15 -5.86
C THR A 47 17.22 25.38 -7.17
N THR A 48 17.82 26.17 -8.08
CA THR A 48 17.15 26.72 -9.27
C THR A 48 16.60 25.64 -10.21
N TYR A 49 17.35 24.57 -10.48
CA TYR A 49 16.91 23.52 -11.41
C TYR A 49 15.76 22.70 -10.82
N PHE A 50 15.86 22.40 -9.52
CA PHE A 50 14.77 21.78 -8.75
C PHE A 50 13.50 22.63 -8.79
N GLU A 51 13.57 23.90 -8.36
CA GLU A 51 12.40 24.79 -8.29
C GLU A 51 11.71 24.93 -9.63
N TYR A 52 12.47 25.22 -10.69
CA TYR A 52 11.93 25.43 -12.02
C TYR A 52 11.30 24.18 -12.63
N SER A 53 11.96 23.04 -12.52
CA SER A 53 11.41 21.79 -13.06
C SER A 53 10.16 21.35 -12.29
N TRP A 54 10.14 21.49 -10.96
CA TRP A 54 8.95 21.17 -10.15
C TRP A 54 7.77 22.07 -10.45
N ILE A 55 7.97 23.39 -10.51
CA ILE A 55 6.90 24.34 -10.80
C ILE A 55 6.29 24.06 -12.16
N LEU A 56 7.12 23.95 -13.21
CA LEU A 56 6.64 23.72 -14.56
C LEU A 56 5.93 22.37 -14.72
N ALA A 57 6.54 21.28 -14.27
CA ALA A 57 5.92 19.96 -14.37
C ALA A 57 4.58 19.92 -13.61
N THR A 58 4.50 20.49 -12.41
CA THR A 58 3.28 20.50 -11.59
C THR A 58 2.15 21.29 -12.26
N LEU A 59 2.44 22.51 -12.72
CA LEU A 59 1.44 23.34 -13.39
C LEU A 59 0.95 22.68 -14.69
N LEU A 60 1.86 22.23 -15.56
CA LEU A 60 1.49 21.61 -16.83
C LEU A 60 0.67 20.32 -16.63
N ARG A 61 1.06 19.46 -15.68
CA ARG A 61 0.29 18.23 -15.34
C ARG A 61 -1.10 18.52 -14.84
N SER A 62 -1.28 19.59 -14.06
CA SER A 62 -2.60 19.98 -13.54
C SER A 62 -3.53 20.59 -14.60
N GLY A 63 -3.10 20.66 -15.87
CA GLY A 63 -3.91 21.11 -17.00
C GLY A 63 -3.73 22.58 -17.35
N PHE A 64 -2.69 23.26 -16.85
CA PHE A 64 -2.30 24.55 -17.44
C PHE A 64 -1.71 24.33 -18.82
N SER A 65 -2.26 25.03 -19.82
CA SER A 65 -1.73 24.98 -21.17
C SER A 65 -0.46 25.83 -21.31
N LYS A 66 0.36 25.59 -22.34
CA LYS A 66 1.49 26.48 -22.67
C LYS A 66 1.05 27.93 -22.90
N LEU A 67 -0.17 28.13 -23.42
CA LEU A 67 -0.77 29.46 -23.60
C LEU A 67 -1.16 30.09 -22.26
N ASP A 68 -1.64 29.30 -21.29
CA ASP A 68 -1.97 29.79 -19.94
C ASP A 68 -0.73 30.33 -19.21
N LEU A 69 0.44 29.77 -19.53
CA LEU A 69 1.73 30.10 -18.91
C LEU A 69 2.60 31.01 -19.79
N GLU A 70 2.11 31.49 -20.94
CA GLU A 70 2.94 32.20 -21.91
C GLU A 70 3.39 33.57 -21.39
N CYS A 71 4.65 33.64 -20.97
CA CYS A 71 5.32 34.86 -20.55
C CYS A 71 6.83 34.81 -20.86
N ALA A 72 7.53 35.95 -20.70
CA ALA A 72 8.97 36.03 -20.90
C ALA A 72 9.73 35.11 -19.91
N GLU A 73 9.20 34.98 -18.69
CA GLU A 73 9.74 34.16 -17.63
C GLU A 73 9.65 32.66 -17.95
N LEU A 74 8.56 32.19 -18.58
CA LEU A 74 8.45 30.80 -19.03
C LEU A 74 9.57 30.44 -20.02
N GLN A 75 9.84 31.33 -20.98
CA GLN A 75 10.93 31.14 -21.95
C GLN A 75 12.28 31.13 -21.23
N GLY A 76 12.51 32.09 -20.33
CA GLY A 76 13.73 32.17 -19.53
C GLY A 76 13.99 30.90 -18.69
N ILE A 77 12.96 30.40 -18.00
CA ILE A 77 13.04 29.16 -17.22
C ILE A 77 13.36 27.98 -18.14
N SER A 78 12.62 27.84 -19.24
CA SER A 78 12.81 26.73 -20.18
C SER A 78 14.21 26.73 -20.80
N ASP A 79 14.77 27.91 -21.09
CA ASP A 79 16.13 28.07 -21.61
C ASP A 79 17.20 27.80 -20.55
N ILE A 80 16.95 28.13 -19.29
CA ILE A 80 17.85 27.75 -18.19
C ILE A 80 17.91 26.24 -18.05
N LEU A 81 16.76 25.57 -18.01
CA LEU A 81 16.69 24.10 -17.91
C LEU A 81 17.29 23.40 -19.14
N GLY A 82 16.99 23.90 -20.35
CA GLY A 82 17.55 23.35 -21.59
C GLY A 82 19.07 23.49 -21.67
N ARG A 83 19.62 24.65 -21.26
CA ARG A 83 21.07 24.85 -21.19
C ARG A 83 21.73 24.00 -20.12
N ALA A 84 21.09 23.81 -18.96
CA ALA A 84 21.60 22.95 -17.90
C ALA A 84 21.90 21.53 -18.44
N PHE A 85 21.00 20.95 -19.23
CA PHE A 85 21.24 19.65 -19.87
C PHE A 85 22.42 19.65 -20.86
N GLN A 86 22.60 20.75 -21.61
CA GLN A 86 23.72 20.86 -22.56
C GLN A 86 25.06 20.98 -21.82
N GLU A 87 25.11 21.81 -20.77
CA GLU A 87 26.31 22.09 -19.99
C GLU A 87 26.73 20.91 -19.10
N GLU A 88 25.75 20.17 -18.55
CA GLU A 88 25.97 19.03 -17.64
C GLU A 88 25.89 17.66 -18.37
N GLN A 89 26.02 17.65 -19.69
CA GLN A 89 26.16 16.45 -20.52
C GLN A 89 24.98 15.46 -20.44
N GLY A 90 23.75 15.97 -20.32
CA GLY A 90 22.53 15.18 -20.41
C GLY A 90 21.95 14.68 -19.08
N ILE A 91 22.57 15.03 -17.94
CA ILE A 91 22.01 14.78 -16.60
C ILE A 91 22.20 16.05 -15.76
N ILE A 92 21.24 16.34 -14.87
CA ILE A 92 21.30 17.51 -14.00
C ILE A 92 20.96 17.10 -12.55
N GLY A 93 21.10 18.02 -11.61
CA GLY A 93 20.59 17.87 -10.25
C GLY A 93 19.82 19.11 -9.84
N PHE A 94 19.52 19.27 -8.55
CA PHE A 94 18.88 20.49 -8.04
C PHE A 94 19.65 21.80 -8.35
N ALA A 95 20.96 21.69 -8.61
CA ALA A 95 21.88 22.77 -8.95
C ALA A 95 23.04 22.25 -9.85
N PRO A 96 23.86 23.14 -10.45
CA PRO A 96 25.01 22.74 -11.25
C PRO A 96 25.96 21.79 -10.51
N ARG A 97 26.43 20.74 -11.19
CA ARG A 97 27.33 19.69 -10.72
C ARG A 97 26.82 18.86 -9.54
N ALA A 98 25.51 18.80 -9.34
CA ALA A 98 24.87 18.04 -8.28
C ALA A 98 24.00 16.90 -8.81
N ALA A 99 24.38 16.30 -9.94
CA ALA A 99 23.50 15.42 -10.72
C ALA A 99 22.91 14.24 -9.95
N ASP A 100 21.61 14.03 -10.15
CA ASP A 100 20.80 12.95 -9.58
C ASP A 100 19.65 12.60 -10.52
N VAL A 101 19.05 11.42 -10.32
CA VAL A 101 17.97 10.95 -11.20
C VAL A 101 16.64 11.67 -10.95
N ASP A 102 16.41 12.22 -9.75
CA ASP A 102 15.13 12.82 -9.34
C ASP A 102 14.90 14.11 -10.12
N ASP A 103 15.86 15.03 -10.01
CA ASP A 103 15.89 16.31 -10.71
C ASP A 103 16.06 16.14 -12.21
N THR A 104 16.89 15.18 -12.65
CA THR A 104 17.02 14.85 -14.08
C THR A 104 15.66 14.44 -14.65
N ALA A 105 14.98 13.48 -14.03
CA ALA A 105 13.72 12.98 -14.55
C ALA A 105 12.60 14.04 -14.50
N LYS A 106 12.49 14.81 -13.42
CA LYS A 106 11.50 15.89 -13.32
C LYS A 106 11.71 16.97 -14.38
N CYS A 107 12.96 17.32 -14.65
CA CYS A 107 13.29 18.30 -15.69
C CYS A 107 13.04 17.77 -17.11
N LEU A 108 13.34 16.50 -17.38
CA LEU A 108 12.96 15.83 -18.64
C LEU A 108 11.44 15.88 -18.85
N LEU A 109 10.66 15.60 -17.80
CA LEU A 109 9.20 15.71 -17.83
C LEU A 109 8.75 17.15 -18.12
N ALA A 110 9.23 18.13 -17.36
CA ALA A 110 8.87 19.54 -17.53
C ALA A 110 9.15 20.05 -18.95
N LEU A 111 10.35 19.77 -19.49
CA LEU A 111 10.72 20.16 -20.85
C LEU A 111 9.93 19.38 -21.91
N GLY A 112 9.69 18.08 -21.69
CA GLY A 112 8.87 17.25 -22.57
C GLY A 112 7.44 17.77 -22.72
N MET A 113 6.82 18.23 -21.64
CA MET A 113 5.49 18.84 -21.64
C MET A 113 5.44 20.24 -22.29
N LEU A 114 6.59 20.85 -22.56
CA LEU A 114 6.73 22.10 -23.32
C LEU A 114 7.15 21.88 -24.78
N ASP A 115 7.12 20.62 -25.24
CA ASP A 115 7.59 20.16 -26.56
C ASP A 115 9.10 20.40 -26.80
N ARG A 116 9.89 20.47 -25.71
CA ARG A 116 11.36 20.63 -25.74
C ARG A 116 12.06 19.33 -25.35
N HIS A 117 11.85 18.29 -26.13
CA HIS A 117 12.33 16.95 -25.80
C HIS A 117 13.86 16.87 -25.67
N VAL A 118 14.32 16.35 -24.54
CA VAL A 118 15.72 16.01 -24.25
C VAL A 118 15.81 14.49 -24.15
N ASN A 119 16.88 13.91 -24.71
CA ASN A 119 17.05 12.45 -24.74
C ASN A 119 17.37 11.88 -23.34
N PRO A 120 16.59 10.91 -22.81
CA PRO A 120 16.82 10.29 -21.50
C PRO A 120 17.99 9.28 -21.46
N ASP A 121 18.62 8.95 -22.59
CA ASP A 121 19.64 7.88 -22.70
C ASP A 121 20.80 8.06 -21.69
N ARG A 122 21.19 9.30 -21.37
CA ARG A 122 22.25 9.55 -20.39
C ARG A 122 21.79 9.26 -18.96
N MET A 123 20.57 9.67 -18.61
CA MET A 123 19.95 9.35 -17.32
C MET A 123 19.90 7.83 -17.12
N ILE A 124 19.44 7.09 -18.14
CA ILE A 124 19.40 5.63 -18.14
C ILE A 124 20.80 5.05 -17.92
N ARG A 125 21.78 5.46 -18.73
CA ARG A 125 23.15 4.95 -18.62
C ARG A 125 23.79 5.15 -17.24
N VAL A 126 23.47 6.25 -16.56
CA VAL A 126 24.14 6.63 -15.30
C VAL A 126 23.43 6.07 -14.07
N PHE A 127 22.10 6.07 -14.07
CA PHE A 127 21.31 5.79 -12.87
C PHE A 127 20.56 4.45 -12.90
N GLU A 128 20.42 3.81 -14.06
CA GLU A 128 19.79 2.50 -14.15
C GLU A 128 20.65 1.44 -13.42
N VAL A 129 20.03 0.75 -12.46
CA VAL A 129 20.60 -0.41 -11.80
C VAL A 129 19.77 -1.66 -12.10
N ARG A 130 20.03 -2.76 -11.40
CA ARG A 130 19.47 -4.09 -11.72
C ARG A 130 17.94 -4.08 -11.81
N ASP A 131 17.28 -3.52 -10.82
CA ASP A 131 15.84 -3.62 -10.58
C ASP A 131 15.13 -2.26 -10.48
N HIS A 132 15.87 -1.15 -10.44
CA HIS A 132 15.32 0.21 -10.30
C HIS A 132 16.30 1.26 -10.84
N PHE A 133 16.00 2.53 -10.63
CA PHE A 133 16.91 3.65 -10.85
C PHE A 133 17.38 4.22 -9.51
N ALA A 134 18.68 4.32 -9.34
CA ALA A 134 19.29 4.87 -8.14
C ALA A 134 19.25 6.41 -8.17
N THR A 135 18.89 7.08 -7.05
CA THR A 135 18.92 8.55 -7.00
C THR A 135 20.34 9.08 -7.19
N PHE A 136 21.28 8.52 -6.42
CA PHE A 136 22.72 8.80 -6.54
C PHE A 136 23.49 7.50 -6.74
N GLY A 137 24.69 7.61 -7.31
CA GLY A 137 25.62 6.47 -7.38
C GLY A 137 25.91 5.89 -6.00
N SER A 138 25.86 4.55 -5.89
CA SER A 138 26.15 3.78 -4.66
C SER A 138 25.21 4.05 -3.47
N GLU A 139 23.94 4.38 -3.73
CA GLU A 139 22.95 4.51 -2.66
C GLU A 139 22.58 3.16 -2.01
N ARG A 140 22.27 3.18 -0.70
CA ARG A 140 21.84 2.00 0.05
C ARG A 140 20.33 1.76 -0.05
N ASP A 141 19.56 2.84 0.15
CA ASP A 141 18.10 2.79 0.18
C ASP A 141 17.54 3.46 -1.07
N PRO A 142 16.79 2.73 -1.92
CA PRO A 142 16.27 3.27 -3.16
C PRO A 142 15.12 4.25 -2.91
N SER A 143 15.09 5.34 -3.67
CA SER A 143 13.97 6.31 -3.61
C SER A 143 12.76 5.80 -4.38
N PHE A 144 11.61 5.83 -3.73
CA PHE A 144 10.32 5.57 -4.35
C PHE A 144 9.93 6.71 -5.29
N THR A 145 10.09 7.96 -4.87
CA THR A 145 9.67 9.14 -5.65
C THR A 145 10.56 9.35 -6.87
N SER A 146 11.86 9.11 -6.78
CA SER A 146 12.75 9.19 -7.96
C SER A 146 12.40 8.18 -9.03
N ASN A 147 12.01 6.97 -8.65
CA ASN A 147 11.52 6.00 -9.61
C ASN A 147 10.16 6.44 -10.20
N CYS A 148 9.27 7.07 -9.44
CA CYS A 148 8.04 7.64 -9.99
C CYS A 148 8.34 8.74 -11.03
N HIS A 149 9.30 9.64 -10.75
CA HIS A 149 9.71 10.67 -11.71
C HIS A 149 10.31 10.07 -12.98
N VAL A 150 11.16 9.04 -12.87
CA VAL A 150 11.70 8.33 -14.03
C VAL A 150 10.58 7.72 -14.87
N LEU A 151 9.61 7.04 -14.23
CA LEU A 151 8.47 6.46 -14.93
C LEU A 151 7.68 7.53 -15.68
N LEU A 152 7.35 8.64 -15.03
CA LEU A 152 6.65 9.77 -15.64
C LEU A 152 7.41 10.36 -16.83
N ALA A 153 8.71 10.59 -16.69
CA ALA A 153 9.55 11.15 -17.75
C ALA A 153 9.60 10.23 -18.99
N LEU A 154 9.72 8.92 -18.78
CA LEU A 154 9.76 7.94 -19.87
C LEU A 154 8.40 7.76 -20.54
N LEU A 155 7.30 7.79 -19.78
CA LEU A 155 5.94 7.69 -20.33
C LEU A 155 5.59 8.89 -21.23
N HIS A 156 6.04 10.09 -20.87
CA HIS A 156 5.83 11.32 -21.65
C HIS A 156 6.84 11.53 -22.79
N HIS A 157 7.81 10.64 -22.94
CA HIS A 157 8.72 10.73 -24.07
C HIS A 157 7.95 10.37 -25.37
N PRO A 158 8.07 11.16 -26.46
CA PRO A 158 7.31 10.92 -27.68
C PRO A 158 7.63 9.58 -28.36
N ASP A 159 8.83 9.04 -28.12
CA ASP A 159 9.21 7.66 -28.46
C ASP A 159 9.37 6.80 -27.19
N ASN A 160 8.31 6.70 -26.39
CA ASN A 160 8.32 5.87 -25.18
C ASN A 160 8.50 4.37 -25.47
N SER A 161 8.18 3.94 -26.70
CA SER A 161 8.29 2.55 -27.16
C SER A 161 9.71 1.99 -27.05
N ARG A 162 10.70 2.84 -27.33
CA ARG A 162 12.14 2.52 -27.18
C ARG A 162 12.54 2.21 -25.73
N TYR A 163 11.75 2.70 -24.76
CA TYR A 163 12.05 2.64 -23.33
C TYR A 163 11.13 1.69 -22.55
N TYR A 164 10.34 0.83 -23.24
CA TYR A 164 9.49 -0.17 -22.59
C TYR A 164 10.22 -1.04 -21.55
N PRO A 165 11.47 -1.51 -21.76
CA PRO A 165 12.18 -2.26 -20.74
C PRO A 165 12.39 -1.46 -19.44
N GLN A 166 12.73 -0.17 -19.55
CA GLN A 166 12.92 0.73 -18.41
C GLN A 166 11.58 1.09 -17.76
N ILE A 167 10.54 1.37 -18.54
CA ILE A 167 9.17 1.61 -18.04
C ILE A 167 8.68 0.40 -17.24
N LEU A 168 8.88 -0.81 -17.77
CA LEU A 168 8.50 -2.05 -17.09
C LEU A 168 9.31 -2.27 -15.81
N LYS A 169 10.62 -2.05 -15.85
CA LYS A 169 11.51 -2.15 -14.68
C LYS A 169 11.03 -1.24 -13.55
N THR A 170 10.85 0.04 -13.86
CA THR A 170 10.44 1.05 -12.88
C THR A 170 9.03 0.79 -12.37
N THR A 171 8.11 0.36 -13.24
CA THR A 171 6.77 -0.10 -12.85
C THR A 171 6.83 -1.26 -11.86
N ARG A 172 7.63 -2.30 -12.14
CA ARG A 172 7.79 -3.45 -11.24
C ARG A 172 8.37 -3.05 -9.88
N PHE A 173 9.34 -2.14 -9.86
CA PHE A 173 9.89 -1.62 -8.61
C PHE A 173 8.84 -0.87 -7.78
N ILE A 174 8.16 0.12 -8.38
CA ILE A 174 7.12 0.93 -7.70
C ILE A 174 5.98 0.03 -7.21
N CYS A 175 5.47 -0.82 -8.11
CA CYS A 175 4.36 -1.71 -7.81
C CYS A 175 4.76 -2.75 -6.76
N GLY A 176 5.98 -3.31 -6.82
CA GLY A 176 6.48 -4.25 -5.82
C GLY A 176 6.65 -3.61 -4.44
N ARG A 177 7.19 -2.39 -4.36
CA ARG A 177 7.31 -1.65 -3.10
C ARG A 177 5.95 -1.32 -2.50
N ARG A 178 4.97 -0.96 -3.33
CA ARG A 178 3.60 -0.71 -2.89
C ARG A 178 2.88 -2.00 -2.47
N TRP A 179 2.95 -3.04 -3.29
CA TRP A 179 2.29 -4.32 -3.07
C TRP A 179 2.66 -4.93 -1.72
N ASN A 180 3.95 -4.87 -1.36
CA ASN A 180 4.49 -5.42 -0.11
C ASN A 180 4.55 -4.41 1.05
N GLY A 181 4.12 -3.17 0.83
CA GLY A 181 4.26 -2.10 1.81
C GLY A 181 3.04 -1.98 2.72
N ASP A 182 3.23 -2.15 4.03
CA ASP A 182 2.20 -1.86 5.01
C ASP A 182 2.00 -0.35 5.20
N HIS A 183 0.77 0.02 5.58
CA HIS A 183 0.37 1.39 5.86
C HIS A 183 0.60 2.35 4.67
N HIS A 184 1.29 3.45 4.94
CA HIS A 184 1.56 4.52 3.99
C HIS A 184 2.94 4.39 3.35
N ILE A 185 3.01 4.71 2.06
CA ILE A 185 4.28 4.78 1.32
C ILE A 185 5.12 5.92 1.87
N LYS A 186 6.40 5.67 2.10
CA LYS A 186 7.36 6.68 2.55
C LYS A 186 8.48 6.82 1.53
N ASP A 187 9.08 8.00 1.50
CA ASP A 187 10.30 8.26 0.76
C ASP A 187 11.31 9.02 1.63
N LYS A 188 12.59 8.93 1.28
CA LYS A 188 13.67 9.58 2.02
C LYS A 188 13.75 11.09 1.79
N TRP A 189 13.21 11.59 0.67
CA TRP A 189 13.27 12.99 0.26
C TRP A 189 12.10 13.85 0.76
N HIS A 190 11.06 13.20 1.28
CA HIS A 190 9.83 13.88 1.69
C HIS A 190 9.15 13.22 2.88
N LEU A 191 8.84 13.99 3.93
CA LEU A 191 8.27 13.49 5.19
C LEU A 191 6.79 13.13 5.09
N SER A 192 6.02 13.80 4.23
CA SER A 192 4.62 13.42 3.98
C SER A 192 4.54 12.20 3.08
N HIS A 193 3.71 11.22 3.47
CA HIS A 193 3.35 10.08 2.62
C HIS A 193 2.45 10.46 1.45
N LEU A 194 1.79 11.62 1.48
CA LEU A 194 0.89 12.05 0.42
C LEU A 194 1.65 12.45 -0.84
N TYR A 195 2.89 12.91 -0.71
CA TYR A 195 3.75 13.21 -1.85
C TYR A 195 4.08 11.98 -2.73
N PRO A 196 4.64 10.87 -2.20
CA PRO A 196 4.81 9.65 -2.99
C PRO A 196 3.47 9.02 -3.43
N THR A 197 2.38 9.24 -2.67
CA THR A 197 1.04 8.78 -3.07
C THR A 197 0.54 9.51 -4.32
N MET A 198 0.71 10.84 -4.38
CA MET A 198 0.41 11.66 -5.55
C MET A 198 1.22 11.20 -6.77
N LEU A 199 2.54 11.05 -6.63
CA LEU A 199 3.39 10.63 -7.74
C LEU A 199 3.05 9.21 -8.25
N LEU A 200 2.65 8.30 -7.36
CA LEU A 200 2.15 6.98 -7.76
C LEU A 200 0.83 7.11 -8.53
N ALA A 201 -0.10 7.95 -8.07
CA ALA A 201 -1.38 8.17 -8.74
C ALA A 201 -1.18 8.73 -10.16
N GLU A 202 -0.32 9.74 -10.29
CA GLU A 202 0.12 10.31 -11.57
C GLU A 202 0.72 9.25 -12.49
N ALA A 203 1.76 8.54 -12.02
CA ALA A 203 2.51 7.61 -12.85
C ALA A 203 1.69 6.38 -13.27
N PHE A 204 0.85 5.85 -12.38
CA PHE A 204 0.04 4.69 -12.69
C PHE A 204 -1.17 5.03 -13.55
N THR A 205 -1.73 6.24 -13.45
CA THR A 205 -2.77 6.68 -14.39
C THR A 205 -2.20 6.81 -15.81
N ASP A 206 -1.01 7.39 -15.97
CA ASP A 206 -0.34 7.48 -17.28
C ASP A 206 0.08 6.11 -17.82
N LEU A 207 0.50 5.19 -16.94
CA LEU A 207 0.79 3.81 -17.31
C LEU A 207 -0.48 3.07 -17.78
N LEU A 208 -1.62 3.26 -17.11
CA LEU A 208 -2.89 2.67 -17.52
C LEU A 208 -3.34 3.22 -18.88
N ARG A 209 -3.10 4.50 -19.20
CA ARG A 209 -3.32 5.06 -20.55
C ARG A 209 -2.48 4.31 -21.60
N LEU A 210 -1.22 4.01 -21.30
CA LEU A 210 -0.36 3.23 -22.19
C LEU A 210 -0.88 1.80 -22.35
N LEU A 211 -1.31 1.14 -21.27
CA LEU A 211 -1.86 -0.23 -21.32
C LEU A 211 -3.17 -0.28 -22.11
N ASP A 212 -4.03 0.73 -21.97
CA ASP A 212 -5.28 0.92 -22.71
C ASP A 212 -5.08 1.09 -24.21
N SER A 213 -3.95 1.67 -24.63
CA SER A 213 -3.58 1.77 -26.05
C SER A 213 -3.21 0.41 -26.67
N GLY A 214 -2.98 -0.61 -25.83
CA GLY A 214 -2.64 -1.97 -26.24
C GLY A 214 -1.23 -2.11 -26.81
N GLY A 215 -1.02 -3.19 -27.57
CA GLY A 215 0.24 -3.46 -28.27
C GLY A 215 1.33 -4.08 -27.39
N ALA A 216 2.58 -3.98 -27.85
CA ALA A 216 3.71 -4.75 -27.32
C ALA A 216 4.00 -4.52 -25.82
N PHE A 217 3.64 -3.35 -25.27
CA PHE A 217 3.84 -3.10 -23.85
C PHE A 217 2.89 -3.93 -22.97
N LEU A 218 1.62 -4.06 -23.37
CA LEU A 218 0.63 -4.87 -22.65
C LEU A 218 1.08 -6.34 -22.58
N ASP A 219 1.59 -6.88 -23.70
CA ASP A 219 2.13 -8.25 -23.76
C ASP A 219 3.35 -8.42 -22.84
N MET A 220 4.23 -7.40 -22.76
CA MET A 220 5.43 -7.43 -21.93
C MET A 220 5.13 -7.31 -20.43
N ALA A 221 4.13 -6.49 -20.06
CA ALA A 221 3.71 -6.27 -18.68
C ALA A 221 3.00 -7.51 -18.11
N GLY A 222 2.14 -8.14 -18.91
CA GLY A 222 1.32 -9.28 -18.50
C GLY A 222 0.11 -8.89 -17.64
N PRO A 223 -0.90 -9.76 -17.54
CA PRO A 223 -2.17 -9.46 -16.86
C PRO A 223 -2.00 -9.25 -15.34
N GLU A 224 -1.08 -9.97 -14.71
CA GLU A 224 -0.83 -9.86 -13.27
C GLU A 224 -0.30 -8.48 -12.88
N LEU A 225 0.69 -7.95 -13.60
CA LEU A 225 1.23 -6.62 -13.32
C LEU A 225 0.18 -5.53 -13.53
N HIS A 226 -0.64 -5.66 -14.57
CA HIS A 226 -1.75 -4.76 -14.85
C HIS A 226 -2.76 -4.72 -13.67
N LEU A 227 -3.12 -5.88 -13.13
CA LEU A 227 -3.98 -5.98 -11.95
C LEU A 227 -3.32 -5.37 -10.70
N ARG A 228 -2.04 -5.68 -10.44
CA ARG A 228 -1.33 -5.14 -9.27
C ARG A 228 -1.16 -3.62 -9.33
N VAL A 229 -0.91 -3.06 -10.51
CA VAL A 229 -0.90 -1.60 -10.76
C VAL A 229 -2.27 -1.00 -10.43
N SER A 230 -3.33 -1.62 -10.94
CA SER A 230 -4.72 -1.15 -10.73
C SER A 230 -5.12 -1.19 -9.25
N ILE A 231 -4.82 -2.27 -8.54
CA ILE A 231 -5.03 -2.42 -7.09
C ILE A 231 -4.23 -1.36 -6.32
N SER A 232 -2.96 -1.20 -6.65
CA SER A 232 -2.07 -0.24 -5.98
C SER A 232 -2.57 1.20 -6.11
N LEU A 233 -3.00 1.58 -7.33
CA LEU A 233 -3.61 2.87 -7.62
C LEU A 233 -4.93 3.05 -6.85
N PHE A 234 -5.81 2.06 -6.93
CA PHE A 234 -7.11 2.11 -6.25
C PHE A 234 -6.95 2.30 -4.74
N GLN A 235 -6.08 1.49 -4.12
CA GLN A 235 -5.79 1.58 -2.70
C GLN A 235 -5.17 2.92 -2.31
N ALA A 236 -4.24 3.46 -3.11
CA ALA A 236 -3.62 4.75 -2.83
C ALA A 236 -4.68 5.89 -2.74
N CYS A 237 -5.54 5.97 -3.75
CA CYS A 237 -6.56 7.02 -3.81
C CYS A 237 -7.72 6.77 -2.84
N LEU A 238 -8.18 5.53 -2.66
CA LEU A 238 -9.21 5.21 -1.67
C LEU A 238 -8.74 5.53 -0.26
N ARG A 239 -7.54 5.12 0.14
CA ARG A 239 -6.98 5.43 1.47
C ARG A 239 -6.90 6.95 1.67
N THR A 240 -6.50 7.70 0.65
CA THR A 240 -6.51 9.17 0.67
C THR A 240 -7.91 9.72 0.95
N MET A 241 -8.97 9.23 0.27
CA MET A 241 -10.36 9.63 0.56
C MET A 241 -10.80 9.28 1.99
N LEU A 242 -10.37 8.13 2.49
CA LEU A 242 -10.74 7.60 3.80
C LEU A 242 -10.10 8.37 4.97
N GLU A 243 -9.01 9.08 4.72
CA GLU A 243 -8.24 9.86 5.71
C GLU A 243 -8.54 11.36 5.70
N GLN A 244 -9.41 11.82 4.79
CA GLN A 244 -9.79 13.24 4.76
C GLN A 244 -10.46 13.64 6.08
N ARG A 245 -10.03 14.77 6.63
CA ARG A 245 -10.58 15.32 7.88
C ARG A 245 -11.94 16.00 7.64
N GLU A 246 -12.66 16.25 8.73
CA GLU A 246 -13.96 16.94 8.69
C GLU A 246 -13.85 18.36 8.10
N ASP A 247 -12.71 19.03 8.32
CA ASP A 247 -12.39 20.36 7.77
C ASP A 247 -11.98 20.34 6.27
N GLY A 248 -12.03 19.15 5.64
CA GLY A 248 -11.67 18.93 4.24
C GLY A 248 -10.16 18.81 3.98
N SER A 249 -9.30 19.14 4.95
CA SER A 249 -7.85 19.06 4.78
C SER A 249 -7.31 17.64 4.97
N TRP A 250 -6.05 17.46 4.58
CA TRP A 250 -5.24 16.32 4.99
C TRP A 250 -4.16 16.79 5.96
N ASN A 251 -4.07 16.11 7.10
CA ASN A 251 -3.15 16.41 8.20
C ASN A 251 -3.21 17.87 8.73
N GLY A 252 -4.22 18.66 8.36
CA GLY A 252 -4.30 20.07 8.74
C GLY A 252 -3.19 20.92 8.12
N LEU A 253 -2.65 20.50 6.96
CA LEU A 253 -1.49 21.12 6.33
C LEU A 253 -1.76 21.44 4.85
N PRO A 254 -1.39 22.64 4.36
CA PRO A 254 -1.75 23.10 3.01
C PRO A 254 -1.07 22.28 1.91
N GLU A 255 0.23 22.04 1.97
CA GLU A 255 0.96 21.32 0.91
C GLU A 255 0.51 19.86 0.83
N GLN A 256 0.30 19.22 2.00
CA GLN A 256 -0.23 17.85 2.07
C GLN A 256 -1.66 17.74 1.53
N THR A 257 -2.50 18.76 1.78
CA THR A 257 -3.84 18.85 1.20
C THR A 257 -3.76 18.96 -0.32
N CYS A 258 -2.79 19.70 -0.86
CA CYS A 258 -2.55 19.78 -2.30
C CYS A 258 -2.19 18.41 -2.90
N TYR A 259 -1.26 17.67 -2.29
CA TYR A 259 -0.87 16.33 -2.76
C TYR A 259 -2.06 15.37 -2.80
N ALA A 260 -2.90 15.39 -1.77
CA ALA A 260 -4.12 14.58 -1.73
C ALA A 260 -5.10 14.96 -2.85
N ILE A 261 -5.35 16.25 -3.06
CA ILE A 261 -6.23 16.73 -4.14
C ILE A 261 -5.73 16.27 -5.51
N LEU A 262 -4.43 16.40 -5.77
CA LEU A 262 -3.84 15.99 -7.05
C LEU A 262 -3.89 14.47 -7.25
N ALA A 263 -3.65 13.67 -6.21
CA ALA A 263 -3.82 12.21 -6.26
C ALA A 263 -5.28 11.79 -6.58
N LEU A 264 -6.25 12.49 -5.99
CA LEU A 264 -7.68 12.23 -6.23
C LEU A 264 -8.14 12.74 -7.61
N ALA A 265 -7.52 13.81 -8.13
CA ALA A 265 -7.77 14.28 -9.48
C ALA A 265 -7.38 13.21 -10.52
N GLU A 266 -6.23 12.56 -10.35
CA GLU A 266 -5.82 11.44 -11.22
C GLU A 266 -6.82 10.28 -11.15
N ALA A 267 -7.27 9.90 -9.94
CA ALA A 267 -8.30 8.86 -9.75
C ALA A 267 -9.60 9.14 -10.52
N ARG A 268 -9.94 10.41 -10.76
CA ARG A 268 -11.15 10.82 -11.48
C ARG A 268 -11.15 10.30 -12.92
N HIS A 269 -9.97 10.18 -13.53
CA HIS A 269 -9.81 9.68 -14.90
C HIS A 269 -9.96 8.16 -15.00
N VAL A 270 -9.96 7.44 -13.88
CA VAL A 270 -9.85 5.98 -13.88
C VAL A 270 -11.23 5.31 -13.75
N CYS A 271 -11.52 4.36 -14.64
CA CYS A 271 -12.86 3.82 -14.89
C CYS A 271 -13.45 3.09 -13.67
N PHE A 272 -12.61 2.42 -12.88
CA PHE A 272 -13.05 1.69 -11.70
C PHE A 272 -13.37 2.61 -10.50
N PHE A 273 -13.16 3.92 -10.61
CA PHE A 273 -13.71 4.91 -9.67
C PHE A 273 -15.11 5.43 -10.07
N ASN A 274 -15.60 5.09 -11.28
CA ASN A 274 -16.90 5.57 -11.80
C ASN A 274 -18.06 5.43 -10.80
N PRO A 275 -18.23 4.29 -10.09
CA PRO A 275 -19.34 4.13 -9.16
C PRO A 275 -19.26 5.00 -7.89
N ILE A 276 -18.11 5.65 -7.63
CA ILE A 276 -17.87 6.54 -6.46
C ILE A 276 -17.39 7.95 -6.86
N GLN A 277 -17.60 8.36 -8.12
CA GLN A 277 -17.17 9.67 -8.65
C GLN A 277 -17.74 10.84 -7.84
N ALA A 278 -18.99 10.75 -7.38
CA ALA A 278 -19.60 11.82 -6.59
C ALA A 278 -18.87 12.04 -5.25
N GLN A 279 -18.44 10.96 -4.60
CA GLN A 279 -17.69 11.03 -3.35
C GLN A 279 -16.26 11.50 -3.59
N LEU A 280 -15.65 11.06 -4.69
CA LEU A 280 -14.32 11.52 -5.12
C LEU A 280 -14.32 13.03 -5.39
N GLN A 281 -15.29 13.52 -6.17
CA GLN A 281 -15.45 14.94 -6.45
C GLN A 281 -15.73 15.75 -5.17
N SER A 282 -16.59 15.24 -4.29
CA SER A 282 -16.88 15.89 -3.01
C SER A 282 -15.62 16.01 -2.13
N ALA A 283 -14.75 14.99 -2.12
CA ALA A 283 -13.49 15.05 -1.39
C ALA A 283 -12.55 16.12 -1.96
N ILE A 284 -12.44 16.22 -3.30
CA ILE A 284 -11.64 17.25 -3.97
C ILE A 284 -12.17 18.65 -3.65
N ASP A 285 -13.49 18.86 -3.77
CA ASP A 285 -14.11 20.16 -3.49
C ASP A 285 -13.90 20.60 -2.04
N ARG A 286 -14.06 19.70 -1.07
CA ARG A 286 -13.78 20.00 0.35
C ARG A 286 -12.31 20.34 0.59
N GLY A 287 -11.38 19.64 -0.06
CA GLY A 287 -9.95 19.95 0.03
C GLY A 287 -9.65 21.35 -0.48
N ILE A 288 -10.21 21.70 -1.64
CA ILE A 288 -10.05 23.02 -2.25
C ILE A 288 -10.67 24.14 -1.41
N ASP A 289 -11.86 23.90 -0.86
CA ASP A 289 -12.51 24.86 0.02
C ASP A 289 -11.70 25.07 1.32
N SER A 290 -11.07 24.00 1.83
CA SER A 290 -10.13 24.08 2.96
C SER A 290 -8.91 24.96 2.61
N LEU A 291 -8.29 24.74 1.43
CA LEU A 291 -7.19 25.56 0.93
C LEU A 291 -7.57 27.04 0.82
N LYS A 292 -8.75 27.35 0.28
CA LYS A 292 -9.27 28.72 0.13
C LYS A 292 -9.59 29.39 1.47
N SER A 293 -10.01 28.61 2.46
CA SER A 293 -10.30 29.14 3.79
C SER A 293 -9.04 29.66 4.51
N ASN A 294 -7.85 29.20 4.10
CA ASN A 294 -6.54 29.56 4.62
C ASN A 294 -6.43 29.49 6.15
N ASN A 295 -7.17 28.57 6.78
CA ASN A 295 -7.21 28.39 8.24
C ASN A 295 -6.05 27.52 8.78
N PHE A 296 -4.97 27.36 8.02
CA PHE A 296 -3.83 26.55 8.42
C PHE A 296 -3.04 27.26 9.52
N ARG A 297 -2.74 26.53 10.60
CA ARG A 297 -1.99 27.06 11.76
C ARG A 297 -0.48 26.82 11.66
N SER A 298 -0.05 26.00 10.71
CA SER A 298 1.32 25.54 10.58
C SER A 298 1.73 25.50 9.11
N THR A 299 3.01 25.75 8.90
CA THR A 299 3.67 25.64 7.60
C THR A 299 4.24 24.25 7.42
N ASP A 300 4.13 23.72 6.21
CA ASP A 300 4.73 22.45 5.81
C ASP A 300 6.26 22.53 5.77
N TYR A 301 6.95 21.72 6.57
CA TYR A 301 8.38 21.46 6.44
C TYR A 301 8.59 20.00 6.07
N ASN A 302 8.20 19.63 4.84
CA ASN A 302 8.18 18.23 4.43
C ASN A 302 9.40 17.81 3.61
N TRP A 303 10.10 18.73 2.95
CA TRP A 303 11.28 18.41 2.16
C TRP A 303 12.46 18.08 3.06
N THR A 304 13.23 17.05 2.74
CA THR A 304 14.37 16.62 3.58
C THR A 304 15.71 16.89 2.90
N SER A 305 16.65 17.39 3.71
CA SER A 305 18.07 17.49 3.38
C SER A 305 18.83 17.16 4.66
N LYS A 306 19.70 18.06 5.15
CA LYS A 306 20.26 18.00 6.51
C LYS A 306 19.21 18.23 7.59
N THR A 307 18.22 19.05 7.27
CA THR A 307 17.06 19.37 8.10
C THR A 307 15.81 19.34 7.24
N ALA A 308 14.64 19.32 7.87
CA ALA A 308 13.38 19.56 7.18
C ALA A 308 13.31 21.01 6.70
N TYR A 309 12.76 21.24 5.51
CA TYR A 309 12.60 22.57 4.92
C TYR A 309 11.34 22.64 4.03
N GLN A 310 11.04 23.86 3.58
CA GLN A 310 9.98 24.14 2.60
C GLN A 310 10.58 24.90 1.42
N VAL A 311 9.99 24.71 0.24
CA VAL A 311 10.28 25.53 -0.94
C VAL A 311 9.02 26.28 -1.35
N ALA A 312 8.96 27.57 -1.00
CA ALA A 312 7.74 28.37 -1.07
C ALA A 312 7.10 28.40 -2.47
N PHE A 313 7.90 28.64 -3.52
CA PHE A 313 7.39 28.68 -4.90
C PHE A 313 6.88 27.33 -5.39
N VAL A 314 7.47 26.22 -4.94
CA VAL A 314 7.00 24.87 -5.25
C VAL A 314 5.67 24.59 -4.54
N ALA A 315 5.54 24.98 -3.26
CA ALA A 315 4.29 24.87 -2.52
C ALA A 315 3.16 25.73 -3.15
N GLU A 316 3.49 26.92 -3.65
CA GLU A 316 2.56 27.77 -4.38
C GLU A 316 2.10 27.12 -5.70
N ALA A 317 3.02 26.52 -6.45
CA ALA A 317 2.68 25.77 -7.66
C ALA A 317 1.71 24.61 -7.38
N TYR A 318 1.93 23.86 -6.29
CA TYR A 318 0.98 22.81 -5.87
C TYR A 318 -0.39 23.37 -5.49
N THR A 319 -0.42 24.55 -4.87
CA THR A 319 -1.68 25.23 -4.53
C THR A 319 -2.44 25.62 -5.81
N LEU A 320 -1.76 26.26 -6.77
CA LEU A 320 -2.35 26.64 -8.06
C LEU A 320 -2.83 25.43 -8.86
N ALA A 321 -2.03 24.37 -8.90
CA ALA A 321 -2.38 23.10 -9.52
C ALA A 321 -3.65 22.49 -8.90
N SER A 322 -3.72 22.46 -7.56
CA SER A 322 -4.89 21.94 -6.84
C SER A 322 -6.16 22.74 -7.13
N LEU A 323 -6.05 24.06 -7.27
CA LEU A 323 -7.16 24.92 -7.67
C LEU A 323 -7.60 24.67 -9.12
N LYS A 324 -6.66 24.40 -10.03
CA LYS A 324 -6.92 24.14 -11.46
C LYS A 324 -7.69 22.83 -11.66
N VAL A 325 -7.35 21.77 -10.92
CA VAL A 325 -7.98 20.44 -11.07
C VAL A 325 -9.37 20.31 -10.44
N ARG A 326 -9.92 21.40 -9.87
CA ARG A 326 -11.26 21.40 -9.23
C ARG A 326 -12.30 20.74 -10.13
N HIS A 327 -12.30 21.13 -11.40
CA HIS A 327 -13.21 20.62 -12.40
C HIS A 327 -12.46 19.73 -13.39
N PRO A 328 -13.05 18.60 -13.81
CA PRO A 328 -12.44 17.75 -14.82
C PRO A 328 -12.31 18.48 -16.16
N THR A 329 -11.13 18.37 -16.77
CA THR A 329 -10.88 18.80 -18.16
C THR A 329 -11.19 17.69 -19.17
N GLU A 330 -11.08 16.43 -18.74
CA GLU A 330 -11.37 15.24 -19.54
C GLU A 330 -12.62 14.52 -19.04
N VAL A 331 -13.15 13.60 -19.84
CA VAL A 331 -14.28 12.75 -19.44
C VAL A 331 -13.83 11.83 -18.30
N PRO A 332 -14.50 11.84 -17.13
CA PRO A 332 -14.18 10.94 -16.03
C PRO A 332 -14.24 9.47 -16.44
N GLY A 333 -13.35 8.66 -15.89
CA GLY A 333 -13.33 7.22 -16.12
C GLY A 333 -12.90 6.77 -17.52
N SER A 334 -12.13 7.58 -18.24
CA SER A 334 -11.61 7.27 -19.58
C SER A 334 -10.39 6.34 -19.59
N VAL A 335 -9.82 6.00 -18.42
CA VAL A 335 -8.56 5.25 -18.27
C VAL A 335 -8.77 3.94 -17.49
N GLY A 336 -8.03 2.89 -17.81
CA GLY A 336 -8.05 1.56 -17.19
C GLY A 336 -9.11 0.61 -17.76
N TYR A 337 -9.69 0.91 -18.92
CA TYR A 337 -10.76 0.07 -19.50
C TYR A 337 -10.26 -1.28 -20.02
N SER A 338 -8.98 -1.38 -20.39
CA SER A 338 -8.36 -2.62 -20.88
C SER A 338 -8.28 -3.73 -19.82
N LEU A 339 -8.46 -3.40 -18.54
CA LEU A 339 -8.49 -4.36 -17.44
C LEU A 339 -9.70 -5.32 -17.54
N GLY A 340 -10.80 -4.88 -18.17
CA GLY A 340 -11.99 -5.70 -18.37
C GLY A 340 -12.74 -6.10 -17.09
N VAL A 341 -12.44 -5.48 -15.95
CA VAL A 341 -13.15 -5.70 -14.68
C VAL A 341 -14.45 -4.91 -14.72
N GLY A 342 -15.55 -5.59 -15.06
CA GLY A 342 -16.89 -5.02 -15.08
C GLY A 342 -17.57 -5.08 -13.71
N PHE A 343 -18.37 -4.06 -13.41
CA PHE A 343 -19.15 -3.98 -12.17
C PHE A 343 -20.64 -3.97 -12.50
N SER A 344 -21.39 -4.97 -12.01
CA SER A 344 -22.85 -4.91 -12.06
C SER A 344 -23.37 -4.03 -10.91
N ALA A 345 -24.04 -2.92 -11.25
CA ALA A 345 -24.63 -2.04 -10.25
C ALA A 345 -25.64 -2.78 -9.36
N ALA A 346 -26.47 -3.64 -9.95
CA ALA A 346 -27.47 -4.41 -9.22
C ALA A 346 -26.85 -5.42 -8.26
N GLU A 347 -25.77 -6.09 -8.65
CA GLU A 347 -25.05 -7.00 -7.76
C GLU A 347 -24.41 -6.25 -6.60
N MET A 348 -23.73 -5.13 -6.89
CA MET A 348 -23.13 -4.29 -5.84
C MET A 348 -24.18 -3.80 -4.83
N ASP A 349 -25.33 -3.31 -5.29
CA ASP A 349 -26.39 -2.80 -4.41
C ASP A 349 -26.93 -3.90 -3.48
N SER A 350 -27.10 -5.12 -4.01
CA SER A 350 -27.49 -6.28 -3.22
C SER A 350 -26.45 -6.64 -2.15
N TYR A 351 -25.16 -6.69 -2.52
CA TYR A 351 -24.08 -6.97 -1.58
C TYR A 351 -23.95 -5.89 -0.50
N VAL A 352 -24.04 -4.62 -0.88
CA VAL A 352 -24.03 -3.49 0.06
C VAL A 352 -25.18 -3.62 1.07
N HIS A 353 -26.39 -3.92 0.59
CA HIS A 353 -27.55 -4.12 1.47
C HIS A 353 -27.32 -5.27 2.46
N LEU A 354 -26.84 -6.42 1.98
CA LEU A 354 -26.56 -7.59 2.81
C LEU A 354 -25.51 -7.29 3.89
N VAL A 355 -24.38 -6.69 3.49
CA VAL A 355 -23.27 -6.39 4.41
C VAL A 355 -23.70 -5.41 5.50
N ARG A 356 -24.56 -4.43 5.18
CA ARG A 356 -25.06 -3.45 6.16
C ARG A 356 -25.97 -4.06 7.24
N GLN A 357 -26.53 -5.25 7.01
CA GLN A 357 -27.28 -5.99 8.05
C GLN A 357 -26.36 -6.59 9.11
N THR A 358 -25.06 -6.69 8.85
CA THR A 358 -24.10 -7.17 9.83
C THR A 358 -23.79 -6.09 10.85
N SER A 359 -23.64 -6.47 12.12
CA SER A 359 -23.25 -5.54 13.20
C SER A 359 -21.93 -4.82 12.88
N LEU A 360 -20.99 -5.52 12.23
CA LEU A 360 -19.67 -5.01 11.90
C LEU A 360 -19.68 -3.81 10.95
N PHE A 361 -20.59 -3.80 9.97
CA PHE A 361 -20.67 -2.79 8.91
C PHE A 361 -21.90 -1.88 8.98
N SER A 362 -22.83 -2.12 9.91
CA SER A 362 -24.07 -1.34 10.07
C SER A 362 -23.85 0.18 10.20
N ALA A 363 -22.77 0.60 10.86
CA ALA A 363 -22.41 2.01 11.05
C ALA A 363 -21.47 2.58 9.96
N VAL A 364 -21.02 1.76 9.01
CA VAL A 364 -20.09 2.18 7.96
C VAL A 364 -20.87 2.90 6.86
N PRO A 365 -20.43 4.10 6.42
CA PRO A 365 -21.09 4.80 5.33
C PRO A 365 -21.14 3.95 4.06
N GLU A 366 -22.28 3.96 3.38
CA GLU A 366 -22.54 3.09 2.23
C GLU A 366 -21.47 3.18 1.14
N TRP A 367 -21.01 4.40 0.86
CA TRP A 367 -19.97 4.63 -0.15
C TRP A 367 -18.64 3.95 0.19
N GLN A 368 -18.30 3.80 1.47
CA GLN A 368 -17.06 3.11 1.89
C GLN A 368 -17.18 1.60 1.69
N ILE A 369 -18.37 1.03 1.92
CA ILE A 369 -18.67 -0.37 1.63
C ILE A 369 -18.59 -0.60 0.11
N ARG A 370 -19.23 0.27 -0.68
CA ARG A 370 -19.18 0.22 -2.14
C ARG A 370 -17.73 0.32 -2.64
N ALA A 371 -16.95 1.28 -2.15
CA ALA A 371 -15.54 1.42 -2.52
C ALA A 371 -14.71 0.17 -2.16
N SER A 372 -14.97 -0.45 -1.02
CA SER A 372 -14.30 -1.69 -0.62
C SER A 372 -14.70 -2.87 -1.52
N LEU A 373 -15.94 -2.94 -2.00
CA LEU A 373 -16.36 -3.93 -3.00
C LEU A 373 -15.68 -3.70 -4.36
N LEU A 374 -15.47 -2.44 -4.76
CA LEU A 374 -14.73 -2.13 -5.99
C LEU A 374 -13.29 -2.63 -5.89
N GLU A 375 -12.58 -2.31 -4.80
CA GLU A 375 -11.23 -2.84 -4.53
C GLU A 375 -11.22 -4.37 -4.53
N SER A 376 -12.20 -4.99 -3.86
CA SER A 376 -12.35 -6.45 -3.77
C SER A 376 -12.43 -7.11 -5.15
N SER A 377 -13.16 -6.50 -6.08
CA SER A 377 -13.33 -7.04 -7.42
C SER A 377 -12.02 -7.07 -8.23
N LEU A 378 -11.08 -6.16 -7.95
CA LEU A 378 -9.79 -6.12 -8.62
C LEU A 378 -8.91 -7.33 -8.25
N PHE A 379 -9.16 -7.95 -7.10
CA PHE A 379 -8.47 -9.19 -6.67
C PHE A 379 -9.07 -10.46 -7.28
N ILE A 380 -10.33 -10.43 -7.75
CA ILE A 380 -11.03 -11.63 -8.25
C ILE A 380 -10.27 -12.31 -9.41
N PRO A 381 -9.76 -11.59 -10.44
CA PRO A 381 -9.01 -12.22 -11.52
C PRO A 381 -7.72 -12.90 -11.04
N LEU A 382 -7.03 -12.32 -10.05
CA LEU A 382 -5.83 -12.93 -9.45
C LEU A 382 -6.19 -14.25 -8.73
N LEU A 383 -7.25 -14.24 -7.92
CA LEU A 383 -7.71 -15.45 -7.23
C LEU A 383 -8.20 -16.53 -8.19
N ARG A 384 -8.89 -16.16 -9.28
CA ARG A 384 -9.33 -17.11 -10.31
C ARG A 384 -8.16 -17.81 -10.98
N ALA A 385 -7.06 -17.10 -11.23
CA ALA A 385 -5.86 -17.70 -11.80
C ALA A 385 -5.25 -18.74 -10.86
N GLN A 386 -5.16 -18.45 -9.56
CA GLN A 386 -4.59 -19.36 -8.55
C GLN A 386 -5.49 -20.56 -8.22
N ARG A 387 -6.80 -20.39 -8.27
CA ARG A 387 -7.77 -21.45 -7.99
C ARG A 387 -7.53 -22.72 -8.82
N LEU A 388 -7.14 -22.56 -10.08
CA LEU A 388 -6.91 -23.66 -11.02
C LEU A 388 -5.59 -24.40 -10.78
N GLU A 389 -4.69 -23.85 -9.94
CA GLU A 389 -3.37 -24.44 -9.68
C GLU A 389 -3.40 -25.52 -8.59
N VAL A 390 -4.40 -25.54 -7.70
CA VAL A 390 -4.44 -26.46 -6.53
C VAL A 390 -5.47 -27.58 -6.68
N TYR A 391 -6.60 -27.32 -7.35
CA TYR A 391 -7.59 -28.33 -7.65
C TYR A 391 -8.00 -28.22 -9.11
N ALA A 392 -7.40 -29.05 -9.97
CA ALA A 392 -7.76 -29.15 -11.38
C ALA A 392 -9.23 -29.58 -11.51
N ARG A 393 -10.09 -28.69 -12.01
CA ARG A 393 -11.52 -28.97 -12.22
C ARG A 393 -11.78 -29.38 -13.66
N ASP A 394 -11.50 -30.63 -13.96
CA ASP A 394 -12.10 -31.30 -15.11
C ASP A 394 -13.29 -32.15 -14.63
N GLU A 395 -14.48 -31.84 -15.16
CA GLU A 395 -15.66 -32.72 -15.26
C GLU A 395 -16.65 -32.92 -14.08
N THR A 396 -16.61 -32.19 -12.96
CA THR A 396 -17.62 -32.36 -11.88
C THR A 396 -18.55 -31.16 -11.67
N ARG A 397 -19.84 -31.46 -11.43
CA ARG A 397 -20.95 -30.52 -11.22
C ARG A 397 -20.78 -29.71 -9.93
N VAL A 398 -19.91 -28.71 -9.95
CA VAL A 398 -19.74 -27.81 -8.81
C VAL A 398 -20.58 -26.53 -8.97
N THR A 399 -21.17 -26.09 -7.87
CA THR A 399 -21.90 -24.83 -7.67
C THR A 399 -21.14 -23.60 -8.19
N GLU A 400 -21.91 -22.60 -8.66
CA GLU A 400 -21.41 -21.27 -9.07
C GLU A 400 -20.44 -20.68 -8.04
N ASP A 401 -19.39 -20.01 -8.50
CA ASP A 401 -18.27 -19.41 -7.74
C ASP A 401 -18.65 -18.26 -6.79
N LYS A 402 -19.76 -18.38 -6.05
CA LYS A 402 -20.32 -17.33 -5.21
C LYS A 402 -19.37 -16.91 -4.09
N TYR A 403 -18.51 -17.80 -3.63
CA TYR A 403 -17.51 -17.51 -2.60
C TYR A 403 -16.40 -16.56 -3.09
N LEU A 404 -16.05 -16.58 -4.39
CA LEU A 404 -15.03 -15.66 -4.95
C LEU A 404 -15.45 -14.20 -4.87
N ASN A 405 -16.75 -13.92 -4.78
CA ASN A 405 -17.26 -12.56 -4.58
C ASN A 405 -17.24 -12.12 -3.10
N ILE A 406 -17.13 -13.07 -2.16
CA ILE A 406 -17.18 -12.81 -0.70
C ILE A 406 -15.78 -12.75 -0.09
N ILE A 407 -14.88 -13.63 -0.52
CA ILE A 407 -13.53 -13.75 0.05
C ILE A 407 -12.78 -12.40 0.02
N PRO A 408 -12.68 -11.70 -1.12
CA PRO A 408 -11.90 -10.46 -1.16
C PRO A 408 -12.52 -9.38 -0.28
N PHE A 409 -13.86 -9.28 -0.26
CA PHE A 409 -14.57 -8.28 0.55
C PHE A 409 -14.37 -8.49 2.05
N THR A 410 -14.34 -9.75 2.51
CA THR A 410 -14.10 -10.06 3.92
C THR A 410 -12.82 -9.40 4.43
N TRP A 411 -11.74 -9.49 3.65
CA TRP A 411 -10.43 -8.94 4.03
C TRP A 411 -10.33 -7.44 3.73
N VAL A 412 -10.70 -7.02 2.53
CA VAL A 412 -10.62 -5.62 2.10
C VAL A 412 -11.55 -4.72 2.92
N GLY A 413 -12.81 -5.14 3.10
CA GLY A 413 -13.81 -4.41 3.85
C GLY A 413 -13.38 -4.19 5.30
N CYS A 414 -12.85 -5.23 5.97
CA CYS A 414 -12.33 -5.11 7.33
C CYS A 414 -11.10 -4.20 7.39
N ASN A 415 -10.15 -4.36 6.46
CA ASN A 415 -8.94 -3.55 6.38
C ASN A 415 -9.24 -2.05 6.23
N ASN A 416 -10.15 -1.69 5.32
CA ASN A 416 -10.53 -0.31 5.05
C ASN A 416 -11.36 0.30 6.17
N ARG A 417 -12.30 -0.47 6.75
CA ARG A 417 -13.10 -0.06 7.91
C ARG A 417 -12.23 0.23 9.13
N CYS A 418 -11.26 -0.63 9.43
CA CYS A 418 -10.35 -0.47 10.57
C CYS A 418 -9.22 0.54 10.31
N ARG A 419 -9.06 1.05 9.09
CA ARG A 419 -7.93 1.93 8.70
C ARG A 419 -6.56 1.30 8.97
N ILE A 420 -6.46 -0.04 8.95
CA ILE A 420 -5.18 -0.74 9.16
C ILE A 420 -4.26 -0.53 7.97
N PHE A 421 -4.83 -0.55 6.76
CA PHE A 421 -4.12 -0.32 5.51
C PHE A 421 -2.95 -1.29 5.32
N ALA A 422 -3.19 -2.58 5.59
CA ALA A 422 -2.23 -3.64 5.35
C ALA A 422 -1.74 -3.67 3.89
N SER A 423 -0.58 -4.28 3.68
CA SER A 423 -0.02 -4.54 2.35
C SER A 423 -0.98 -5.37 1.49
N ALA A 424 -0.95 -5.12 0.18
CA ALA A 424 -1.77 -5.87 -0.77
C ALA A 424 -1.33 -7.35 -0.83
N SER A 425 -0.04 -7.63 -0.65
CA SER A 425 0.47 -9.00 -0.49
C SER A 425 -0.18 -9.71 0.68
N PHE A 426 -0.20 -9.09 1.86
CA PHE A 426 -0.81 -9.70 3.04
C PHE A 426 -2.31 -9.95 2.87
N LEU A 427 -3.03 -8.98 2.28
CA LEU A 427 -4.45 -9.17 1.96
C LEU A 427 -4.64 -10.32 0.96
N TYR A 428 -3.79 -10.40 -0.05
CA TYR A 428 -3.86 -11.45 -1.06
C TYR A 428 -3.55 -12.84 -0.49
N ASP A 429 -2.53 -12.96 0.37
CA ASP A 429 -2.19 -14.21 1.05
C ASP A 429 -3.38 -14.71 1.91
N LEU A 430 -4.03 -13.79 2.64
CA LEU A 430 -5.23 -14.13 3.42
C LEU A 430 -6.42 -14.53 2.55
N MET A 431 -6.58 -13.91 1.37
CA MET A 431 -7.58 -14.32 0.39
C MET A 431 -7.28 -15.72 -0.17
N LEU A 432 -6.01 -16.02 -0.46
CA LEU A 432 -5.59 -17.35 -0.93
C LEU A 432 -5.83 -18.42 0.14
N LEU A 433 -5.45 -18.17 1.39
CA LEU A 433 -5.73 -19.08 2.50
C LEU A 433 -7.24 -19.32 2.68
N SER A 434 -8.05 -18.27 2.52
CA SER A 434 -9.51 -18.40 2.57
C SER A 434 -10.03 -19.23 1.39
N LEU A 435 -9.51 -18.99 0.18
CA LEU A 435 -9.86 -19.73 -1.02
C LEU A 435 -9.57 -21.22 -0.85
N LEU A 436 -8.39 -21.56 -0.33
CA LEU A 436 -8.02 -22.94 -0.02
C LEU A 436 -9.01 -23.55 0.97
N GLY A 437 -9.30 -22.88 2.09
CA GLY A 437 -10.28 -23.38 3.07
C GLY A 437 -11.65 -23.70 2.47
N TYR A 438 -12.17 -22.86 1.57
CA TYR A 438 -13.41 -23.15 0.83
C TYR A 438 -13.28 -24.35 -0.11
N GLN A 439 -12.15 -24.49 -0.81
CA GLN A 439 -11.91 -25.62 -1.72
C GLN A 439 -11.74 -26.94 -0.95
N THR A 440 -11.08 -26.91 0.20
CA THR A 440 -10.94 -28.07 1.09
C THR A 440 -12.32 -28.50 1.61
N ASP A 441 -13.14 -27.57 2.09
CA ASP A 441 -14.51 -27.87 2.56
C ASP A 441 -15.35 -28.52 1.45
N GLU A 442 -15.36 -27.92 0.26
CA GLU A 442 -16.09 -28.45 -0.89
C GLU A 442 -15.58 -29.83 -1.35
N PHE A 443 -14.26 -30.03 -1.34
CA PHE A 443 -13.63 -31.32 -1.64
C PHE A 443 -14.05 -32.38 -0.62
N ILE A 444 -14.02 -32.02 0.67
CA ILE A 444 -14.42 -32.92 1.74
C ILE A 444 -15.88 -33.32 1.58
N GLU A 445 -16.79 -32.37 1.33
CA GLU A 445 -18.22 -32.65 1.17
C GLU A 445 -18.54 -33.44 -0.11
N THR A 446 -17.90 -33.10 -1.23
CA THR A 446 -18.30 -33.62 -2.55
C THR A 446 -17.55 -34.90 -2.93
N ILE A 447 -16.33 -35.08 -2.44
CA ILE A 447 -15.43 -36.18 -2.84
C ILE A 447 -15.11 -37.09 -1.65
N ALA A 448 -14.63 -36.53 -0.53
CA ALA A 448 -14.20 -37.36 0.59
C ALA A 448 -15.39 -38.01 1.32
N ALA A 449 -16.46 -37.28 1.60
CA ALA A 449 -17.62 -37.80 2.33
C ALA A 449 -18.29 -38.99 1.61
N PRO A 450 -18.55 -38.94 0.28
CA PRO A 450 -19.08 -40.09 -0.44
C PRO A 450 -18.11 -41.27 -0.56
N ALA A 451 -16.79 -41.03 -0.51
CA ALA A 451 -15.77 -42.08 -0.59
C ALA A 451 -15.54 -42.80 0.74
N PHE A 452 -15.82 -42.14 1.88
CA PHE A 452 -15.63 -42.68 3.23
C PHE A 452 -16.91 -42.64 4.11
N PRO A 453 -18.08 -43.12 3.65
CA PRO A 453 -19.37 -42.93 4.31
C PRO A 453 -19.50 -43.60 5.69
N GLU A 454 -18.67 -44.62 5.97
CA GLU A 454 -18.64 -45.37 7.24
C GLU A 454 -17.21 -45.62 7.77
N THR A 455 -16.19 -45.00 7.16
CA THR A 455 -14.78 -45.28 7.43
C THR A 455 -13.97 -44.01 7.70
N THR A 456 -14.53 -43.10 8.50
CA THR A 456 -13.86 -41.85 8.90
C THR A 456 -12.51 -42.06 9.57
N ASN A 457 -12.32 -43.17 10.29
CA ASN A 457 -11.02 -43.53 10.87
C ASN A 457 -9.93 -43.72 9.80
N LEU A 458 -10.27 -44.28 8.63
CA LEU A 458 -9.32 -44.44 7.52
C LEU A 458 -8.96 -43.08 6.90
N LEU A 459 -9.90 -42.12 6.90
CA LEU A 459 -9.64 -40.76 6.45
C LEU A 459 -8.73 -40.02 7.43
N HIS A 460 -8.92 -40.18 8.74
CA HIS A 460 -7.99 -39.68 9.77
C HIS A 460 -6.59 -40.24 9.58
N GLU A 461 -6.44 -41.56 9.42
CA GLU A 461 -5.13 -42.20 9.18
C GLU A 461 -4.47 -41.70 7.88
N LEU A 462 -5.25 -41.45 6.84
CA LEU A 462 -4.76 -40.90 5.56
C LEU A 462 -4.24 -39.46 5.75
N ILE A 463 -4.99 -38.61 6.46
CA ILE A 463 -4.61 -37.23 6.77
C ILE A 463 -3.29 -37.21 7.54
N ASP A 464 -3.17 -38.04 8.59
CA ASP A 464 -1.93 -38.12 9.38
C ASP A 464 -0.75 -38.55 8.53
N LYS A 465 -0.94 -39.56 7.67
CA LYS A 465 0.12 -40.04 6.77
C LYS A 465 0.58 -38.96 5.78
N ILE A 466 -0.35 -38.18 5.23
CA ILE A 466 -0.03 -37.09 4.29
C ILE A 466 0.76 -36.00 5.00
N ILE A 467 0.27 -35.49 6.13
CA ILE A 467 0.95 -34.41 6.86
C ILE A 467 2.33 -34.87 7.34
N ASP A 468 2.44 -36.07 7.89
CA ASP A 468 3.72 -36.63 8.33
C ASP A 468 4.72 -36.79 7.18
N SER A 469 4.24 -37.16 5.98
CA SER A 469 5.08 -37.24 4.78
C SER A 469 5.54 -35.87 4.27
N THR A 470 4.78 -34.81 4.54
CA THR A 470 5.12 -33.43 4.14
C THR A 470 6.15 -32.81 5.10
N THR A 471 6.19 -33.27 6.36
CA THR A 471 7.15 -32.80 7.39
C THR A 471 8.52 -33.49 7.33
N LYS A 472 8.61 -34.65 6.65
CA LYS A 472 9.88 -35.36 6.43
C LYS A 472 10.41 -34.97 5.05
N ASP A 473 11.44 -34.14 5.02
CA ASP A 473 12.28 -33.95 3.81
C ASP A 473 12.92 -35.30 3.43
N ASP A 474 12.22 -36.15 2.68
CA ASP A 474 12.78 -37.41 2.18
C ASP A 474 12.87 -37.39 0.65
N THR A 475 14.08 -37.09 0.17
CA THR A 475 14.70 -37.85 -0.91
C THR A 475 14.52 -39.36 -0.64
N ASP A 476 13.98 -40.07 -1.63
CA ASP A 476 13.69 -41.52 -1.69
C ASP A 476 12.31 -41.95 -1.15
N CYS A 477 11.43 -42.39 -2.06
CA CYS A 477 11.03 -43.80 -2.21
C CYS A 477 9.79 -43.99 -3.12
N VAL A 478 10.04 -44.64 -4.27
CA VAL A 478 9.32 -45.75 -4.94
C VAL A 478 7.79 -45.71 -5.15
N ASP A 479 7.48 -46.04 -6.41
CA ASP A 479 6.23 -46.32 -7.10
C ASP A 479 5.25 -47.29 -6.40
N ASP A 480 4.01 -47.32 -6.90
CA ASP A 480 2.85 -48.16 -6.53
C ASP A 480 1.80 -47.57 -5.56
N SER A 481 0.86 -46.82 -6.13
CA SER A 481 -0.61 -47.04 -6.00
C SER A 481 -1.36 -45.91 -6.72
N ASN A 482 -2.02 -46.28 -7.82
CA ASN A 482 -2.77 -45.38 -8.71
C ASN A 482 -4.08 -44.89 -8.07
N GLY A 483 -4.33 -43.58 -8.16
CA GLY A 483 -5.67 -42.97 -8.08
C GLY A 483 -5.84 -41.84 -7.06
N LEU A 484 -5.23 -41.92 -5.87
CA LEU A 484 -5.47 -40.95 -4.78
C LEU A 484 -4.30 -39.99 -4.51
N LYS A 485 -3.13 -40.19 -5.14
CA LYS A 485 -1.92 -39.38 -4.91
C LYS A 485 -1.96 -37.99 -5.56
N SER A 486 -2.80 -37.75 -6.57
CA SER A 486 -2.69 -36.51 -7.37
C SER A 486 -3.53 -35.32 -6.88
N ILE A 487 -4.33 -35.45 -5.82
CA ILE A 487 -5.27 -34.37 -5.42
C ILE A 487 -5.02 -33.88 -3.98
N ASN A 488 -4.39 -34.67 -3.11
CA ASN A 488 -4.18 -34.30 -1.69
C ASN A 488 -2.73 -33.97 -1.34
N ALA A 489 -1.80 -34.09 -2.28
CA ALA A 489 -0.41 -33.69 -2.08
C ALA A 489 -0.20 -32.17 -2.29
N GLU A 490 -1.15 -31.43 -2.86
CA GLU A 490 -0.95 -30.02 -3.22
C GLU A 490 -1.40 -29.03 -2.14
N ASP A 491 -2.41 -29.33 -1.31
CA ASP A 491 -2.92 -28.37 -0.30
C ASP A 491 -1.93 -28.17 0.89
N GLY A 492 -1.35 -29.26 1.38
CA GLY A 492 -0.29 -29.23 2.40
C GLY A 492 1.06 -28.73 1.87
N ASP A 493 1.37 -28.99 0.61
CA ASP A 493 2.62 -28.62 -0.04
C ASP A 493 2.63 -27.14 -0.47
N ASN A 494 1.48 -26.57 -0.86
CA ASN A 494 1.39 -25.16 -1.25
C ASN A 494 1.43 -24.20 -0.03
N CYS A 495 0.75 -24.55 1.08
CA CYS A 495 0.88 -23.81 2.33
C CYS A 495 2.30 -23.92 2.91
N SER A 496 2.92 -25.10 2.87
CA SER A 496 4.27 -25.34 3.41
C SER A 496 5.37 -24.71 2.56
N ARG A 497 5.15 -24.55 1.24
CA ARG A 497 6.07 -23.88 0.31
C ARG A 497 5.88 -22.37 0.19
N HIS A 498 4.86 -21.81 0.83
CA HIS A 498 4.66 -20.36 0.85
C HIS A 498 5.91 -19.66 1.44
N GLU A 499 6.38 -18.59 0.79
CA GLU A 499 7.65 -17.93 1.13
C GLU A 499 7.69 -17.48 2.60
N ALA A 500 6.57 -17.02 3.15
CA ALA A 500 6.46 -16.63 4.55
C ALA A 500 6.61 -17.81 5.51
N VAL A 501 6.07 -18.98 5.15
CA VAL A 501 6.17 -20.21 5.95
C VAL A 501 7.59 -20.75 5.91
N LEU A 502 8.22 -20.78 4.74
CA LEU A 502 9.63 -21.17 4.58
C LEU A 502 10.60 -20.30 5.39
N ARG A 503 10.27 -19.01 5.56
CA ARG A 503 11.06 -18.06 6.37
C ARG A 503 10.75 -18.10 7.87
N SER A 504 9.67 -18.76 8.26
CA SER A 504 9.24 -18.83 9.66
C SER A 504 10.11 -19.79 10.48
N SER A 505 10.03 -19.68 11.81
CA SER A 505 10.81 -20.56 12.67
C SER A 505 10.38 -22.02 12.52
N LEU A 506 11.24 -22.97 12.88
CA LEU A 506 10.84 -24.38 12.91
C LEU A 506 9.63 -24.61 13.81
N TRP A 507 9.52 -23.84 14.90
CA TRP A 507 8.38 -23.90 15.81
C TRP A 507 7.08 -23.47 15.12
N ASP A 508 7.10 -22.34 14.39
CA ASP A 508 5.91 -21.85 13.66
C ASP A 508 5.49 -22.83 12.56
N ARG A 509 6.45 -23.43 11.83
CA ARG A 509 6.15 -24.44 10.80
C ARG A 509 5.53 -25.70 11.39
N ASN A 510 6.06 -26.18 12.51
CA ASN A 510 5.49 -27.34 13.20
C ASN A 510 4.08 -27.03 13.73
N ASN A 511 3.89 -25.85 14.32
CA ASN A 511 2.58 -25.40 14.78
C ASN A 511 1.59 -25.31 13.61
N LEU A 512 1.99 -24.78 12.46
CA LEU A 512 1.15 -24.75 11.26
C LEU A 512 0.74 -26.16 10.83
N CYS A 513 1.66 -27.13 10.85
CA CYS A 513 1.33 -28.53 10.51
C CYS A 513 0.36 -29.14 11.52
N GLU A 514 0.52 -28.86 12.82
CA GLU A 514 -0.40 -29.32 13.86
C GLU A 514 -1.80 -28.71 13.70
N GLU A 515 -1.89 -27.41 13.42
CA GLU A 515 -3.16 -26.72 13.18
C GLU A 515 -3.84 -27.20 11.88
N LEU A 516 -3.07 -27.42 10.81
CA LEU A 516 -3.60 -27.99 9.56
C LEU A 516 -4.13 -29.41 9.77
N ARG A 517 -3.41 -30.23 10.56
CA ARG A 517 -3.86 -31.57 10.96
C ARG A 517 -5.17 -31.49 11.74
N ALA A 518 -5.24 -30.61 12.74
CA ALA A 518 -6.45 -30.41 13.52
C ALA A 518 -7.62 -29.95 12.65
N PHE A 519 -7.38 -29.04 11.72
CA PHE A 519 -8.37 -28.54 10.76
C PHE A 519 -8.94 -29.66 9.88
N LEU A 520 -8.09 -30.47 9.24
CA LEU A 520 -8.54 -31.56 8.37
C LEU A 520 -9.25 -32.68 9.15
N HIS A 521 -8.76 -33.01 10.36
CA HIS A 521 -9.44 -33.99 11.23
C HIS A 521 -10.82 -33.51 11.68
N ALA A 522 -11.00 -32.21 11.93
CA ALA A 522 -12.30 -31.65 12.27
C ALA A 522 -13.30 -31.83 11.11
N HIS A 523 -12.87 -31.58 9.86
CA HIS A 523 -13.67 -31.85 8.67
C HIS A 523 -14.04 -33.33 8.53
N ALA A 524 -13.08 -34.24 8.70
CA ALA A 524 -13.34 -35.69 8.67
C ALA A 524 -14.28 -36.16 9.80
N THR A 525 -14.20 -35.52 10.97
CA THR A 525 -15.13 -35.78 12.08
C THR A 525 -16.54 -35.31 11.74
N GLN A 526 -16.68 -34.12 11.15
CA GLN A 526 -17.96 -33.60 10.68
C GLN A 526 -18.64 -34.51 9.65
N ILE A 527 -17.88 -35.17 8.76
CA ILE A 527 -18.42 -36.20 7.85
C ILE A 527 -19.07 -37.34 8.65
N GLY A 528 -18.38 -37.84 9.68
CA GLY A 528 -18.87 -38.92 10.52
C GLY A 528 -20.13 -38.52 11.28
N ASP A 529 -20.15 -37.32 11.83
CA ASP A 529 -21.31 -36.76 12.52
C ASP A 529 -22.50 -36.62 11.56
N ASN A 530 -22.29 -36.07 10.35
CA ASN A 530 -23.32 -35.92 9.32
C ASN A 530 -23.91 -37.27 8.91
N SER A 531 -23.07 -38.28 8.66
CA SER A 531 -23.51 -39.65 8.37
C SER A 531 -24.35 -40.20 9.53
N GLN A 532 -23.92 -40.04 10.78
CA GLN A 532 -24.72 -40.47 11.94
C GLN A 532 -26.07 -39.73 12.04
N PHE A 533 -26.12 -38.44 11.72
CA PHE A 533 -27.37 -37.67 11.69
C PHE A 533 -28.32 -38.14 10.58
N GLU A 534 -27.82 -38.50 9.39
CA GLU A 534 -28.64 -39.06 8.31
C GLU A 534 -29.24 -40.42 8.67
N HIS A 535 -28.51 -41.24 9.45
CA HIS A 535 -28.96 -42.56 9.91
C HIS A 535 -29.92 -42.50 11.12
N GLN A 536 -30.13 -41.33 11.72
CA GLN A 536 -31.16 -41.15 12.76
C GLN A 536 -32.55 -41.16 12.09
N VAL A 537 -33.29 -42.26 12.26
CA VAL A 537 -34.70 -42.41 11.83
C VAL A 537 -35.53 -41.23 12.38
N PRO A 538 -36.45 -40.62 11.61
CA PRO A 538 -37.36 -39.59 12.11
C PRO A 538 -38.39 -40.22 13.08
N GLN A 539 -37.96 -40.52 14.29
CA GLN A 539 -38.82 -40.84 15.42
C GLN A 539 -38.96 -39.61 16.32
N SER A 540 -39.40 -38.49 15.75
CA SER A 540 -40.23 -37.48 16.43
C SER A 540 -40.52 -36.35 15.45
N THR A 541 -41.79 -35.96 15.39
CA THR A 541 -42.23 -34.65 14.88
C THR A 541 -41.90 -33.56 15.90
N ASP A 542 -40.68 -33.53 16.44
CA ASP A 542 -40.23 -32.41 17.26
C ASP A 542 -39.59 -31.39 16.33
N VAL A 543 -40.40 -30.45 15.88
CA VAL A 543 -39.91 -29.23 15.25
C VAL A 543 -38.98 -28.56 16.24
N TYR A 544 -37.72 -28.37 15.84
CA TYR A 544 -36.67 -27.77 16.67
C TYR A 544 -37.02 -26.30 16.95
N THR A 545 -37.74 -26.01 18.05
CA THR A 545 -38.27 -24.66 18.33
C THR A 545 -37.34 -23.74 19.12
N SER A 546 -36.23 -24.25 19.68
CA SER A 546 -35.19 -23.39 20.28
C SER A 546 -33.88 -24.13 20.46
N THR A 547 -32.76 -23.50 20.10
CA THR A 547 -31.43 -23.93 20.52
C THR A 547 -31.24 -23.53 21.98
N THR A 548 -31.13 -24.50 22.89
CA THR A 548 -30.79 -24.24 24.31
C THR A 548 -29.32 -23.86 24.50
N ARG A 549 -28.54 -23.79 23.41
CA ARG A 549 -27.10 -23.59 23.46
C ARG A 549 -26.63 -22.61 22.38
N PRO A 550 -25.72 -21.69 22.71
CA PRO A 550 -25.09 -20.82 21.73
C PRO A 550 -24.15 -21.63 20.81
N PHE A 551 -24.07 -21.25 19.54
CA PHE A 551 -23.22 -21.83 18.49
C PHE A 551 -21.77 -22.08 18.95
N PHE A 552 -21.25 -21.19 19.82
CA PHE A 552 -19.90 -21.29 20.39
C PHE A 552 -19.65 -22.58 21.18
N GLN A 553 -20.64 -23.07 21.93
CA GLN A 553 -20.52 -24.32 22.70
C GLN A 553 -20.62 -25.59 21.84
N TRP A 554 -21.19 -25.47 20.65
CA TRP A 554 -21.20 -26.58 19.68
C TRP A 554 -19.83 -26.69 18.99
N ARG A 555 -19.24 -25.55 18.62
CA ARG A 555 -17.89 -25.47 18.03
C ARG A 555 -16.80 -26.05 18.95
N ASP A 556 -16.86 -25.77 20.25
CA ASP A 556 -15.84 -26.25 21.22
C ASP A 556 -15.85 -27.78 21.44
N ARG A 557 -16.90 -28.50 21.00
CA ARG A 557 -16.93 -29.99 21.06
C ARG A 557 -16.35 -30.68 19.82
N GLY A 558 -16.25 -29.99 18.68
CA GLY A 558 -15.46 -30.48 17.53
C GLY A 558 -13.95 -30.53 17.85
N TYR A 559 -13.53 -29.80 18.88
CA TYR A 559 -12.23 -29.92 19.54
C TYR A 559 -12.33 -30.90 20.71
N GLY A 560 -12.31 -32.20 20.41
CA GLY A 560 -12.33 -33.23 21.43
C GLY A 560 -11.04 -33.26 22.27
N TYR A 561 -11.00 -32.52 23.38
CA TYR A 561 -10.35 -33.05 24.58
C TYR A 561 -11.30 -34.08 25.18
N GLY A 562 -11.02 -35.35 24.91
CA GLY A 562 -11.70 -36.48 25.56
C GLY A 562 -11.53 -36.40 27.08
N ASP A 563 -12.62 -36.68 27.79
CA ASP A 563 -12.63 -37.02 29.20
C ASP A 563 -11.73 -38.25 29.41
N ASP A 564 -10.48 -38.04 29.80
CA ASP A 564 -9.73 -38.99 30.62
C ASP A 564 -8.70 -38.22 31.46
N GLY A 565 -8.81 -38.43 32.78
CA GLY A 565 -8.17 -37.59 33.78
C GLY A 565 -6.64 -37.63 33.76
N TYR A 566 -6.02 -36.47 33.56
CA TYR A 566 -4.72 -36.14 34.13
C TYR A 566 -4.74 -34.76 34.78
N ARG A 567 -4.43 -34.74 36.08
CA ARG A 567 -4.25 -33.55 36.91
C ARG A 567 -2.87 -32.91 36.66
N GLY A 568 -2.86 -31.58 36.55
CA GLY A 568 -1.72 -30.67 36.82
C GLY A 568 -0.94 -30.27 35.56
N TYR A 569 -0.68 -29.01 35.25
CA TYR A 569 -0.53 -27.78 36.06
C TYR A 569 -0.96 -26.56 35.24
N GLY A 570 -1.61 -25.60 35.91
CA GLY A 570 -2.30 -24.49 35.25
C GLY A 570 -1.47 -23.24 34.95
N TYR A 571 -2.10 -22.31 34.22
CA TYR A 571 -1.84 -20.87 34.29
C TYR A 571 -3.11 -20.07 33.94
N GLY A 572 -3.58 -19.28 34.92
CA GLY A 572 -3.94 -17.86 34.72
C GLY A 572 -5.23 -17.50 33.99
N HIS A 573 -6.35 -17.49 34.71
CA HIS A 573 -7.54 -16.70 34.37
C HIS A 573 -7.24 -15.19 34.31
N TYR A 574 -7.74 -14.51 33.27
CA TYR A 574 -8.32 -13.16 33.39
C TYR A 574 -9.60 -13.11 32.56
N LYS A 575 -10.74 -13.33 33.23
CA LYS A 575 -12.06 -12.91 32.75
C LYS A 575 -12.20 -11.41 32.96
N ARG A 576 -12.67 -10.67 31.95
CA ARG A 576 -13.36 -9.39 32.14
C ARG A 576 -14.82 -9.61 31.83
N ASP A 577 -15.63 -9.57 32.87
CA ASP A 577 -17.08 -9.59 32.83
C ASP A 577 -17.61 -8.29 32.20
N VAL A 578 -18.59 -8.42 31.30
CA VAL A 578 -19.46 -7.32 30.86
C VAL A 578 -20.88 -7.85 30.86
N ALA A 579 -21.65 -7.49 31.88
CA ALA A 579 -23.11 -7.34 31.81
C ALA A 579 -23.65 -6.56 33.01
N ASP A 580 -24.23 -5.40 32.68
CA ASP A 580 -25.44 -4.76 33.23
C ASP A 580 -25.61 -4.48 34.73
N VAL A 581 -25.69 -3.18 35.04
CA VAL A 581 -26.62 -2.65 36.06
C VAL A 581 -27.29 -1.38 35.51
N GLU A 582 -28.58 -1.50 35.19
CA GLU A 582 -29.52 -0.39 35.04
C GLU A 582 -29.83 0.28 36.39
N LYS A 583 -30.06 1.60 36.32
CA LYS A 583 -30.93 2.46 37.16
C LYS A 583 -30.59 2.68 38.64
N ARG A 584 -30.26 3.95 38.94
CA ARG A 584 -30.96 4.77 39.96
C ARG A 584 -30.68 6.26 39.72
N ASP A 585 -31.73 7.01 39.39
CA ASP A 585 -31.82 8.45 39.58
C ASP A 585 -32.14 8.77 41.05
N ILE A 586 -31.65 9.91 41.55
CA ILE A 586 -32.41 11.01 42.21
C ILE A 586 -31.42 12.08 42.74
N GLU A 587 -31.48 13.25 42.08
CA GLU A 587 -31.42 14.64 42.58
C GLU A 587 -30.63 15.03 43.86
N LYS A 588 -29.75 16.06 43.75
CA LYS A 588 -30.02 17.52 43.97
C LYS A 588 -28.85 18.30 44.62
N ARG A 589 -28.63 19.52 44.09
CA ARG A 589 -27.93 20.72 44.65
C ARG A 589 -26.40 20.61 44.73
N GLY A 590 -25.56 21.48 44.15
CA GLY A 590 -25.71 22.84 43.64
C GLY A 590 -24.83 23.78 44.47
N THR A 591 -23.79 24.39 43.88
CA THR A 591 -23.36 25.81 44.08
C THR A 591 -22.05 26.15 43.36
N GLN A 592 -22.10 27.33 42.72
CA GLN A 592 -21.11 28.27 42.18
C GLN A 592 -19.71 28.42 42.83
N GLY A 593 -18.80 28.98 42.00
CA GLY A 593 -17.59 29.75 42.36
C GLY A 593 -16.30 29.09 41.86
N GLY A 594 -15.38 29.66 41.08
CA GLY A 594 -15.01 31.05 40.81
C GLY A 594 -13.52 31.25 41.16
N TYR A 595 -12.74 31.79 40.21
CA TYR A 595 -11.36 32.32 40.28
C TYR A 595 -10.13 31.41 40.01
N ASP A 596 -9.46 31.73 38.89
CA ASP A 596 -8.04 32.06 38.67
C ASP A 596 -6.98 31.59 39.69
N ASP A 597 -5.93 30.89 39.23
CA ASP A 597 -4.58 31.49 39.11
C ASP A 597 -3.53 30.54 38.49
N TYR A 598 -2.48 31.17 37.96
CA TYR A 598 -1.27 30.68 37.29
C TYR A 598 -0.57 29.45 37.87
N GLY A 599 0.00 28.62 36.98
CA GLY A 599 0.96 27.58 37.36
C GLY A 599 1.77 27.05 36.17
N TYR A 600 2.99 27.55 36.00
CA TYR A 600 4.04 26.96 35.16
C TYR A 600 4.27 25.49 35.53
N GLY A 601 4.30 24.60 34.54
CA GLY A 601 4.62 23.19 34.74
C GLY A 601 5.24 22.57 33.48
N TYR A 602 6.55 22.35 33.52
CA TYR A 602 7.29 21.53 32.57
C TYR A 602 6.72 20.11 32.55
N GLY A 603 6.11 19.71 31.43
CA GLY A 603 5.65 18.35 31.17
C GLY A 603 6.65 17.60 30.29
N TYR A 604 7.44 16.73 30.93
CA TYR A 604 8.14 15.63 30.26
C TYR A 604 7.10 14.55 29.89
N ASP A 605 6.82 14.36 28.60
CA ASP A 605 6.04 13.20 28.15
C ASP A 605 6.96 11.97 28.04
N ARG A 606 6.68 11.02 28.93
CA ARG A 606 7.23 9.66 28.95
C ARG A 606 6.34 8.78 28.08
N ASP A 607 6.80 8.46 26.88
CA ASP A 607 6.24 7.34 26.11
C ASP A 607 6.77 6.01 26.65
N TYR A 608 5.83 5.18 27.11
CA TYR A 608 6.06 3.84 27.61
C TYR A 608 6.42 2.88 26.45
N TYR A 609 7.72 2.61 26.33
CA TYR A 609 8.25 1.47 25.57
C TYR A 609 7.92 0.14 26.26
N TYR A 610 7.11 -0.71 25.64
CA TYR A 610 7.14 -2.15 25.89
C TYR A 610 8.09 -2.82 24.87
N GLY A 611 9.38 -2.85 25.21
CA GLY A 611 10.37 -3.67 24.51
C GLY A 611 10.38 -5.10 25.02
N ARG A 612 10.03 -6.08 24.18
CA ARG A 612 10.45 -7.48 24.37
C ARG A 612 11.88 -7.63 23.88
N ARG A 613 12.79 -7.86 24.82
CA ARG A 613 14.20 -8.20 24.60
C ARG A 613 14.31 -9.61 24.01
N TYR A 614 14.81 -9.74 22.78
CA TYR A 614 15.48 -10.96 22.33
C TYR A 614 17.00 -10.80 22.53
N ARG A 615 17.55 -11.59 23.47
CA ARG A 615 18.99 -11.75 23.68
C ARG A 615 19.53 -12.65 22.57
N HIS A 616 20.29 -12.09 21.62
CA HIS A 616 21.25 -12.88 20.84
C HIS A 616 22.62 -12.81 21.51
N HIS A 617 23.00 -13.90 22.17
CA HIS A 617 24.40 -14.25 22.36
C HIS A 617 24.86 -15.01 21.11
N ARG A 618 25.86 -14.47 20.40
CA ARG A 618 26.88 -15.28 19.71
C ARG A 618 28.11 -14.43 19.41
N HIS A 619 29.23 -15.13 19.49
CA HIS A 619 30.57 -14.64 19.79
C HIS A 619 31.23 -13.79 18.70
N HIS A 620 32.02 -12.83 19.18
CA HIS A 620 33.04 -12.08 18.45
C HIS A 620 34.05 -12.99 17.76
N HIS A 621 34.33 -12.70 16.49
CA HIS A 621 35.70 -12.58 15.98
C HIS A 621 35.69 -11.62 14.77
N HIS A 622 36.01 -10.35 15.01
CA HIS A 622 36.46 -9.42 13.96
C HIS A 622 37.76 -8.77 14.42
N ARG A 623 38.84 -9.06 13.70
CA ARG A 623 40.00 -8.18 13.61
C ARG A 623 39.57 -6.95 12.81
N GLY A 624 39.82 -5.77 13.37
CA GLY A 624 39.41 -4.50 12.81
C GLY A 624 40.28 -4.03 11.65
N TYR A 625 39.78 -2.99 10.97
CA TYR A 625 40.56 -1.86 10.50
C TYR A 625 39.62 -0.65 10.47
N TYR A 626 40.00 0.38 11.23
CA TYR A 626 39.52 1.75 11.12
C TYR A 626 40.29 2.42 9.98
N ASP A 627 39.59 3.18 9.14
CA ASP A 627 40.04 4.34 8.35
C ASP A 627 38.76 4.81 7.59
N GLY A 628 38.16 5.99 7.73
CA GLY A 628 38.61 7.27 8.23
C GLY A 628 38.65 8.28 7.09
N TRP A 629 37.52 8.78 6.57
CA TRP A 629 37.51 9.91 5.62
C TRP A 629 36.30 10.84 5.79
N TYR A 630 36.65 12.13 5.79
CA TYR A 630 35.90 13.34 6.10
C TYR A 630 34.83 13.72 5.07
#